data_AF-A0A2N8P878-F1
#
_entry.id   AF-A0A2N8P878-F1
#
_cell.length_a   1.000
_cell.length_b   1.000
_cell.length_c   1.000
_cell.angle_alpha   90.00
_cell.angle_beta   90.00
_cell.angle_gamma   90.00
#
_symmetry.space_group_name_H-M   'P 1'
#
loop_
_entity.id
_entity.type
_entity.pdbx_description
1 polymer ?
#
loop_
_entity_poly.entity_id
_entity_poly.type
_entity_poly.pdbx_seq_one_letter_code
_entity_poly.pdbx_strand_id
1 'polypeptide(L)' 'MSIGLLSAVGVALYAATVSVLAFTSAFARREELRREARSTLSILVASRTAERALPAVPDDQ' A
#
# COMPACT_ATOMS: atom_id res chain seq x y z
N MET A 1 39.27 24.44 -2.01
CA MET A 1 38.73 23.32 -1.22
C MET A 1 37.23 23.41 -0.96
N SER A 2 36.67 24.62 -0.91
CA SER A 2 35.24 24.88 -0.60
C SER A 2 34.26 24.39 -1.68
N ILE A 3 34.64 24.48 -2.96
CA ILE A 3 33.78 24.05 -4.09
C ILE A 3 33.54 22.53 -4.06
N GLY A 4 34.59 21.75 -3.78
CA GLY A 4 34.46 20.29 -3.63
C GLY A 4 33.56 19.92 -2.44
N LEU A 5 33.67 20.67 -1.34
CA LEU A 5 32.84 20.45 -0.15
C LEU A 5 31.37 20.80 -0.41
N LEU A 6 31.09 21.91 -1.09
CA LEU A 6 29.73 22.31 -1.49
C LEU A 6 29.11 21.30 -2.47
N SER A 7 29.90 20.78 -3.41
CA SER A 7 29.45 19.75 -4.35
C SER A 7 29.09 18.45 -3.62
N ALA A 8 29.94 17.99 -2.70
CA ALA A 8 29.68 16.79 -1.90
C ALA A 8 28.42 16.95 -1.03
N VAL A 9 28.22 18.12 -0.41
CA VAL A 9 27.01 18.43 0.36
C VAL A 9 25.77 18.42 -0.55
N GLY A 10 25.85 19.03 -1.73
CA GLY A 10 24.74 19.01 -2.71
C GLY A 10 24.35 17.59 -3.13
N VAL A 11 25.34 16.74 -3.44
CA VAL A 11 25.10 15.33 -3.79
C VAL A 11 24.48 14.57 -2.62
N ALA A 12 24.97 14.78 -1.40
CA ALA A 12 24.43 14.12 -0.21
C ALA A 12 22.97 14.52 0.06
N LEU A 13 22.64 15.81 -0.06
CA LEU A 13 21.28 16.30 0.11
C LEU A 13 20.32 15.78 -0.98
N TYR A 14 20.79 15.74 -2.23
CA TYR A 14 20.01 15.16 -3.33
C TYR A 14 19.76 13.67 -3.11
N ALA A 15 20.80 12.90 -2.78
CA ALA A 15 20.69 11.47 -2.50
C ALA A 15 19.76 11.19 -1.30
N ALA A 16 19.84 12.00 -0.25
CA ALA A 16 18.94 11.91 0.91
C ALA A 16 17.49 12.17 0.49
N THR A 17 17.24 13.21 -0.32
CA THR A 17 15.89 13.55 -0.82
C THR A 17 15.31 12.41 -1.65
N VAL A 18 16.08 11.88 -2.60
CA VAL A 18 15.65 10.76 -3.44
C VAL A 18 15.42 9.50 -2.59
N SER A 19 16.25 9.24 -1.59
CA SER A 19 16.08 8.10 -0.67
C SER A 19 14.80 8.20 0.16
N VAL A 20 14.50 9.39 0.71
CA VAL A 20 13.24 9.65 1.42
C VAL A 20 12.06 9.49 0.47
N LEU A 21 12.16 10.00 -0.77
CA LEU A 21 11.08 9.87 -1.75
C LEU A 21 10.85 8.40 -2.17
N ALA A 22 11.93 7.63 -2.33
CA ALA A 22 11.87 6.19 -2.59
C ALA A 22 11.27 5.41 -1.41
N PHE A 23 11.65 5.75 -0.19
CA PHE A 23 11.06 5.15 1.02
C PHE A 23 9.58 5.50 1.11
N THR A 24 9.22 6.78 1.02
CA THR A 24 7.82 7.24 1.07
C THR A 24 6.99 6.60 -0.04
N SER A 25 7.48 6.49 -1.27
CA SER A 25 6.76 5.82 -2.36
C SER A 25 6.64 4.31 -2.15
N ALA A 26 7.65 3.64 -1.59
CA ALA A 26 7.53 2.23 -1.21
C ALA A 26 6.51 2.02 -0.07
N PHE A 27 6.42 2.96 0.87
CA PHE A 27 5.42 2.94 1.93
C PHE A 27 4.02 3.28 1.43
N ALA A 28 3.87 4.28 0.56
CA ALA A 28 2.63 4.59 -0.13
C ALA A 28 2.15 3.39 -0.95
N ARG A 29 3.06 2.72 -1.68
CA ARG A 29 2.77 1.48 -2.38
C ARG A 29 2.36 0.35 -1.43
N ARG A 30 2.95 0.26 -0.23
CA ARG A 30 2.49 -0.70 0.80
C ARG A 30 1.15 -0.32 1.41
N GLU A 31 0.85 0.97 1.55
CA GLU A 31 -0.44 1.46 2.04
C GLU A 31 -1.54 1.25 1.01
N GLU A 32 -1.25 1.49 -0.27
CA GLU A 32 -2.10 1.11 -1.40
C GLU A 32 -2.31 -0.40 -1.44
N LEU A 33 -1.25 -1.21 -1.36
CA LEU A 33 -1.38 -2.67 -1.30
C LEU A 33 -2.17 -3.14 -0.07
N ARG A 34 -2.03 -2.46 1.08
CA ARG A 34 -2.86 -2.73 2.27
C ARG A 34 -4.31 -2.32 2.06
N ARG A 35 -4.57 -1.18 1.41
CA ARG A 35 -5.93 -0.74 1.05
C ARG A 35 -6.58 -1.69 0.05
N GLU A 36 -5.83 -2.16 -0.94
CA GLU A 36 -6.31 -3.08 -1.95
C GLU A 36 -6.55 -4.47 -1.35
N ALA A 37 -5.64 -4.98 -0.53
CA ALA A 37 -5.87 -6.22 0.22
C ALA A 37 -7.08 -6.12 1.15
N ARG A 38 -7.25 -4.99 1.86
CA ARG A 38 -8.40 -4.75 2.74
C ARG A 38 -9.70 -4.58 1.95
N SER A 39 -9.64 -3.98 0.77
CA SER A 39 -10.77 -3.87 -0.17
C SER A 39 -11.21 -5.26 -0.63
N THR A 40 -10.29 -6.08 -1.14
CA THR A 40 -10.56 -7.47 -1.53
C THR A 40 -11.12 -8.30 -0.37
N LEU A 41 -10.54 -8.16 0.83
CA LEU A 41 -11.02 -8.86 2.02
C LEU A 41 -12.41 -8.37 2.43
N SER A 42 -12.71 -7.07 2.32
CA SER A 42 -14.04 -6.53 2.59
C SER A 42 -15.10 -7.05 1.61
N ILE A 43 -14.74 -7.21 0.34
CA ILE A 43 -15.61 -7.81 -0.69
C ILE A 43 -15.86 -9.29 -0.37
N LEU A 44 -14.82 -10.06 -0.03
CA LEU A 44 -14.95 -11.47 0.34
C LEU A 44 -15.78 -11.66 1.61
N VAL A 45 -15.60 -10.81 2.62
CA VAL A 45 -16.39 -10.84 3.86
C VAL A 45 -17.84 -10.44 3.58
N ALA A 46 -18.09 -9.41 2.78
CA ALA A 46 -19.44 -9.02 2.38
C ALA A 46 -20.14 -10.14 1.60
N SER A 47 -19.46 -10.76 0.62
CA SER A 47 -19.98 -11.89 -0.15
C SER A 47 -20.29 -13.10 0.74
N ARG A 48 -19.40 -13.45 1.66
CA ARG A 48 -19.63 -14.55 2.61
C ARG A 48 -20.78 -14.26 3.58
N THR A 49 -20.96 -13.00 3.94
CA THR A 49 -22.08 -12.57 4.79
C THR A 49 -23.40 -12.62 4.01
N ALA A 50 -23.38 -12.28 2.72
CA ALA A 50 -24.53 -12.42 1.83
C ALA A 50 -24.92 -13.89 1.60
N GLU A 51 -23.94 -14.80 1.39
CA GLU A 51 -24.19 -16.24 1.30
C GLU A 51 -24.78 -16.81 2.60
N ARG A 52 -24.31 -16.34 3.77
CA ARG A 52 -24.89 -16.74 5.06
C ARG A 52 -26.27 -16.14 5.34
N ALA A 53 -26.57 -14.97 4.76
CA ALA A 53 -27.83 -14.29 4.94
C ALA A 53 -28.90 -14.77 3.94
N LEU A 54 -28.51 -15.49 2.87
CA LEU A 54 -29.47 -16.23 2.08
C LEU A 54 -30.04 -17.36 2.96
N PRO A 55 -31.36 -17.40 3.20
CA PRO A 55 -31.98 -18.52 3.89
C PRO A 55 -31.66 -19.78 3.09
N ALA A 56 -31.20 -20.83 3.77
CA ALA A 56 -31.02 -22.15 3.19
C ALA A 56 -32.33 -22.50 2.47
N VAL A 57 -32.31 -22.43 1.14
CA VAL A 57 -33.40 -22.95 0.32
C VAL A 57 -33.43 -24.43 0.67
N PRO A 58 -34.50 -24.94 1.30
CA PRO A 58 -34.57 -26.36 1.56
C PRO A 58 -34.52 -27.06 0.21
N ASP A 59 -33.52 -27.92 0.03
CA ASP A 59 -33.46 -28.92 -1.02
C ASP A 59 -34.60 -29.92 -0.77
N ASP A 60 -35.84 -29.48 -1.05
CA ASP A 60 -37.00 -30.35 -1.15
C ASP A 60 -37.04 -30.87 -2.61
N GLN A 61 -36.17 -31.84 -2.91
CA GLN A 61 -36.32 -32.78 -4.04
C GLN A 61 -36.31 -34.22 -3.54
#